data_AF-A0A2S3VXZ3-F1
#
_entry.id   AF-A0A2S3VXZ3-F1
#
_cell.length_a   1.000
_cell.length_b   1.000
_cell.length_c   1.000
_cell.angle_alpha   90.00
_cell.angle_beta   90.00
_cell.angle_gamma   90.00
#
_symmetry.space_group_name_H-M   'P 1'
#
loop_
_entity.id
_entity.type
_entity.pdbx_description
1 polymer ?
#
loop_
_entity_poly.entity_id
_entity_poly.type
_entity_poly.pdbx_seq_one_letter_code
_entity_poly.pdbx_strand_id
1 'polypeptide(L)'
;MPHGGLVELRTYQDAKGQRRATLAVRSDLPIGEQVLARGATWLDRQLVAREPVALGEGGFGAEVRDALRQRSAHLVEQGIAQQDGARVRYPRGMVASMRALEMRDVAGRLARETGQPIQSAEAGEYVTGTYRQRLTLASGRFAMIDGGLGFQLVPWTPSLEKQIGRHVSGVAREDGGVDWSFGRKRDMGIGL
;
A
#
# COMPACT_ATOMS: atom_id res chain seq x y z
N MET A 1 -3.91 13.08 -4.73
CA MET A 1 -3.83 11.75 -5.37
C MET A 1 -2.99 11.88 -6.63
N PRO A 2 -2.13 10.91 -6.96
CA PRO A 2 -1.44 10.93 -8.25
C PRO A 2 -2.45 10.90 -9.40
N HIS A 3 -2.12 11.56 -10.50
CA HIS A 3 -2.93 11.55 -11.71
C HIS A 3 -3.06 10.11 -12.23
N GLY A 4 -4.28 9.71 -12.60
CA GLY A 4 -4.55 8.36 -13.13
C GLY A 4 -4.70 7.25 -12.09
N GLY A 5 -4.53 7.52 -10.78
CA GLY A 5 -4.72 6.52 -9.73
C GLY A 5 -6.15 5.96 -9.67
N LEU A 6 -6.28 4.69 -9.31
CA LEU A 6 -7.58 4.01 -9.20
C LEU A 6 -8.30 4.46 -7.92
N VAL A 7 -9.52 4.97 -8.08
CA VAL A 7 -10.39 5.38 -6.98
C VAL A 7 -11.75 4.71 -7.08
N GLU A 8 -12.40 4.54 -5.94
CA GLU A 8 -13.77 4.04 -5.82
C GLU A 8 -14.66 5.10 -5.20
N LEU A 9 -15.79 5.38 -5.84
CA LEU A 9 -16.83 6.24 -5.27
C LEU A 9 -17.64 5.43 -4.26
N ARG A 10 -17.64 5.89 -3.00
CA ARG A 10 -18.46 5.32 -1.94
C ARG A 10 -19.54 6.30 -1.54
N THR A 11 -20.79 5.85 -1.51
CA THR A 11 -21.90 6.66 -1.00
C THR A 11 -22.28 6.22 0.41
N TYR A 12 -22.52 7.18 1.29
CA TYR A 12 -22.96 6.95 2.67
C TYR A 12 -23.98 8.02 3.07
N GLN A 13 -24.71 7.80 4.16
CA GLN A 13 -25.54 8.83 4.77
C GLN A 13 -24.77 9.50 5.90
N ASP A 14 -24.72 10.83 5.91
CA ASP A 14 -24.14 11.57 7.03
C ASP A 14 -25.08 11.55 8.25
N ALA A 15 -24.62 12.12 9.37
CA ALA A 15 -25.39 12.19 10.62
C ALA A 15 -26.73 12.95 10.48
N LYS A 16 -26.96 13.65 9.37
CA LYS A 16 -28.21 14.37 9.04
C LYS A 16 -29.08 13.62 8.02
N GLY A 17 -28.74 12.37 7.70
CA GLY A 17 -29.44 11.54 6.72
C GLY A 17 -29.21 11.96 5.26
N GLN A 18 -28.28 12.88 5.00
CA GLN A 18 -28.01 13.32 3.63
C GLN A 18 -27.05 12.36 2.93
N ARG A 19 -27.37 12.00 1.69
CA ARG A 19 -26.50 11.16 0.87
C ARG A 19 -25.24 11.93 0.50
N ARG A 20 -24.10 11.47 1.00
CA ARG A 20 -22.77 11.98 0.69
C ARG A 20 -22.01 10.95 -0.14
N ALA A 21 -21.01 11.42 -0.88
CA ALA A 21 -20.09 10.56 -1.61
C ALA A 21 -18.65 10.91 -1.23
N THR A 22 -17.80 9.89 -1.14
CA THR A 22 -16.36 10.03 -0.89
C THR A 22 -15.58 9.18 -1.88
N LEU A 23 -14.36 9.60 -2.20
CA LEU A 23 -13.44 8.84 -3.04
C LEU A 23 -12.47 8.07 -2.16
N ALA A 24 -12.51 6.74 -2.26
CA ALA A 24 -11.54 5.87 -1.62
C ALA A 24 -10.47 5.45 -2.64
N VAL A 25 -9.20 5.74 -2.35
CA VAL A 25 -8.12 5.31 -3.26
C VAL A 25 -7.84 3.83 -3.09
N ARG A 26 -7.83 3.12 -4.22
CA ARG A 26 -7.51 1.69 -4.32
C ARG A 26 -6.08 1.44 -4.78
N SER A 27 -5.55 2.31 -5.63
CA SER A 27 -4.16 2.28 -6.09
C SER A 27 -3.69 3.67 -6.46
N ASP A 28 -2.44 3.98 -6.15
CA ASP A 28 -1.76 5.16 -6.72
C ASP A 28 -1.32 4.93 -8.17
N LEU A 29 -1.16 3.66 -8.59
CA LEU A 29 -0.79 3.31 -9.95
C LEU A 29 -2.00 3.34 -10.88
N PRO A 30 -1.88 3.99 -12.07
CA PRO A 30 -2.82 3.84 -13.16
C PRO A 30 -3.05 2.38 -13.56
N ILE A 31 -4.23 2.10 -14.11
CA ILE A 31 -4.64 0.73 -14.43
C ILE A 31 -3.68 0.02 -15.39
N GLY A 32 -3.16 0.75 -16.39
CA GLY A 32 -2.18 0.23 -17.34
C GLY A 32 -0.83 -0.09 -16.71
N GLU A 33 -0.35 0.75 -15.79
CA GLU A 33 0.93 0.51 -15.09
C GLU A 33 0.88 -0.71 -14.18
N GLN A 34 -0.30 -1.07 -13.66
CA GLN A 34 -0.48 -2.27 -12.85
C GLN A 34 -0.27 -3.57 -13.65
N VAL A 35 -0.41 -3.56 -14.98
CA VAL A 35 -0.24 -4.75 -15.82
C VAL A 35 1.18 -5.32 -15.69
N LEU A 36 2.18 -4.44 -15.75
CA LEU A 36 3.61 -4.81 -15.77
C LEU A 36 4.31 -4.61 -14.43
N ALA A 37 3.58 -4.19 -13.39
CA ALA A 37 4.17 -3.92 -12.08
C ALA A 37 4.75 -5.19 -11.44
N ARG A 38 6.00 -5.13 -10.96
CA ARG A 38 6.67 -6.28 -10.32
C ARG A 38 6.02 -6.67 -8.99
N GLY A 39 5.51 -5.69 -8.24
CA GLY A 39 4.85 -5.89 -6.96
C GLY A 39 3.38 -6.30 -7.09
N ALA A 40 2.77 -6.65 -5.96
CA ALA A 40 1.34 -6.95 -5.89
C ALA A 40 0.51 -5.69 -6.18
N THR A 41 -0.48 -5.77 -7.05
CA THR A 41 -1.30 -4.65 -7.51
C THR A 41 -2.75 -4.77 -7.04
N TRP A 42 -3.61 -3.81 -7.40
CA TRP A 42 -5.04 -3.98 -7.21
C TRP A 42 -5.64 -5.04 -8.14
N LEU A 43 -5.12 -5.17 -9.36
CA LEU A 43 -5.52 -6.25 -10.30
C LEU A 43 -5.33 -7.63 -9.68
N ASP A 44 -4.19 -7.88 -9.05
CA ASP A 44 -3.89 -9.19 -8.42
C ASP A 44 -4.90 -9.54 -7.32
N ARG A 45 -5.35 -8.53 -6.57
CA ARG A 45 -6.40 -8.71 -5.55
C ARG A 45 -7.75 -9.04 -6.18
N GLN A 46 -8.07 -8.48 -7.34
CA GLN A 46 -9.31 -8.81 -8.06
C GLN A 46 -9.27 -10.22 -8.66
N LEU A 47 -8.12 -10.64 -9.20
CA LEU A 47 -7.95 -11.97 -9.81
C LEU A 47 -8.15 -13.12 -8.80
N VAL A 48 -7.85 -12.89 -7.53
CA VAL A 48 -7.98 -13.91 -6.46
C VAL A 48 -9.15 -13.64 -5.49
N ALA A 49 -9.92 -12.56 -5.71
CA ALA A 49 -11.05 -12.23 -4.86
C ALA A 49 -12.17 -13.27 -5.02
N ARG A 50 -12.78 -13.65 -3.91
CA ARG A 50 -14.02 -14.45 -3.93
C ARG A 50 -15.16 -13.69 -4.60
N GLU A 51 -15.23 -12.39 -4.35
CA GLU A 51 -16.20 -11.46 -4.93
C GLU A 51 -15.43 -10.26 -5.52
N PRO A 52 -15.02 -10.35 -6.80
CA PRO A 52 -14.38 -9.23 -7.49
C PRO A 52 -15.35 -8.05 -7.64
N VAL A 53 -14.79 -6.85 -7.79
CA VAL A 53 -15.58 -5.63 -8.04
C VAL A 53 -16.40 -5.79 -9.31
N ALA A 54 -17.70 -5.48 -9.24
CA ALA A 54 -18.57 -5.47 -10.41
C ALA A 54 -18.09 -4.40 -11.41
N LEU A 55 -17.79 -4.82 -12.64
CA LEU A 55 -17.31 -3.94 -13.69
C LEU A 55 -18.47 -3.60 -14.63
N GLY A 56 -18.65 -2.31 -14.93
CA GLY A 56 -19.63 -1.88 -15.93
C GLY A 56 -19.26 -2.38 -17.33
N GLU A 57 -20.26 -2.53 -18.22
CA GLU A 57 -20.07 -3.09 -19.56
C GLU A 57 -19.19 -2.22 -20.49
N GLY A 58 -19.08 -0.91 -20.26
CA GLY A 58 -18.32 0.02 -21.10
C GLY A 58 -17.36 0.95 -20.35
N GLY A 59 -16.64 1.78 -21.11
CA GLY A 59 -15.68 2.77 -20.60
C GLY A 59 -14.61 2.13 -19.72
N PHE A 60 -14.39 2.72 -18.54
CA PHE A 60 -13.38 2.26 -17.59
C PHE A 60 -13.54 0.78 -17.16
N GLY A 61 -14.77 0.25 -17.14
CA GLY A 61 -15.00 -1.17 -16.85
C GLY A 61 -14.38 -2.09 -17.91
N ALA A 62 -14.40 -1.69 -19.18
CA ALA A 62 -13.75 -2.42 -20.26
C ALA A 62 -12.22 -2.34 -20.17
N GLU A 63 -11.68 -1.16 -19.82
CA GLU A 63 -10.24 -0.97 -19.57
C GLU A 63 -9.74 -1.88 -18.43
N VAL A 64 -10.50 -1.98 -17.34
CA VAL A 64 -10.16 -2.87 -16.22
C VAL A 64 -10.20 -4.34 -16.63
N ARG A 65 -11.21 -4.78 -17.40
CA ARG A 65 -11.26 -6.16 -17.91
C ARG A 65 -10.06 -6.48 -18.80
N ASP A 66 -9.66 -5.54 -19.65
CA ASP A 66 -8.49 -5.71 -20.49
C ASP A 66 -7.19 -5.78 -19.68
N ALA A 67 -7.01 -4.87 -18.72
CA ALA A 67 -5.88 -4.90 -17.81
C ALA A 67 -5.81 -6.19 -16.97
N LEU A 68 -6.95 -6.74 -16.53
CA LEU A 68 -7.00 -8.04 -15.85
C LEU A 68 -6.52 -9.18 -16.75
N ARG A 69 -6.93 -9.20 -18.02
CA ARG A 69 -6.45 -10.20 -18.99
C ARG A 69 -4.94 -10.08 -19.21
N GLN A 70 -4.46 -8.87 -19.50
CA GLN A 70 -3.03 -8.63 -19.73
C GLN A 70 -2.19 -8.97 -18.49
N ARG A 71 -2.66 -8.59 -17.29
CA ARG A 71 -1.98 -8.93 -16.04
C ARG A 71 -1.93 -10.43 -15.80
N SER A 72 -3.02 -11.15 -16.10
CA SER A 72 -3.06 -12.61 -16.00
C SER A 72 -2.01 -13.26 -16.89
N ALA A 73 -1.92 -12.81 -18.15
CA ALA A 73 -0.90 -13.29 -19.10
C ALA A 73 0.52 -12.99 -18.60
N HIS A 74 0.76 -11.77 -18.11
CA HIS A 74 2.06 -11.40 -17.54
C HIS A 74 2.45 -12.26 -16.33
N LEU A 75 1.52 -12.55 -15.43
CA LEU A 75 1.78 -13.44 -14.28
C LEU A 75 2.11 -14.87 -14.71
N VAL A 76 1.49 -15.36 -15.79
CA VAL A 76 1.82 -16.67 -16.39
C VAL A 76 3.21 -16.66 -17.03
N GLU A 77 3.53 -15.62 -17.80
CA GLU A 77 4.86 -15.46 -18.40
C GLU A 77 5.98 -15.40 -17.36
N GLN A 78 5.72 -14.78 -16.21
CA GLN A 78 6.68 -14.73 -15.09
C GLN A 78 6.72 -16.03 -14.26
N GLY A 79 5.92 -17.03 -14.59
CA GLY A 79 5.82 -18.29 -13.84
C GLY A 79 5.20 -18.14 -12.44
N ILE A 80 4.53 -17.01 -12.16
CA ILE A 80 3.85 -16.74 -10.89
C ILE A 80 2.47 -17.39 -10.87
N ALA A 81 1.79 -17.40 -12.02
CA ALA A 81 0.51 -18.09 -12.23
C ALA A 81 0.68 -19.19 -13.26
N GLN A 82 -0.28 -20.13 -13.30
CA GLN A 82 -0.24 -21.25 -14.25
C GLN A 82 -1.46 -21.22 -15.17
N GLN A 83 -1.23 -21.37 -16.46
CA GLN A 83 -2.31 -21.62 -17.42
C GLN A 83 -2.82 -23.05 -17.26
N ASP A 84 -4.13 -23.21 -17.07
CA ASP A 84 -4.83 -24.49 -16.98
C ASP A 84 -6.00 -24.50 -17.98
N GLY A 85 -5.71 -24.97 -19.20
CA GLY A 85 -6.64 -24.88 -20.33
C GLY A 85 -7.05 -23.43 -20.61
N ALA A 86 -8.34 -23.13 -20.48
CA ALA A 86 -8.91 -21.80 -20.68
C ALA A 86 -8.87 -20.91 -19.42
N ARG A 87 -8.44 -21.43 -18.27
CA ARG A 87 -8.41 -20.70 -17.00
C ARG A 87 -6.97 -20.46 -16.56
N VAL A 88 -6.80 -19.46 -15.68
CA VAL A 88 -5.53 -19.22 -14.99
C VAL A 88 -5.69 -19.65 -13.54
N ARG A 89 -4.76 -20.46 -13.05
CA ARG A 89 -4.65 -20.85 -11.65
C ARG A 89 -3.65 -19.96 -10.95
N TYR A 90 -4.12 -19.28 -9.91
CA TYR A 90 -3.30 -18.45 -9.03
C TYR A 90 -2.91 -19.22 -7.77
N PRO A 91 -1.62 -19.22 -7.36
CA PRO A 91 -1.21 -19.83 -6.11
C PRO A 91 -1.87 -19.18 -4.90
N ARG A 92 -2.16 -19.99 -3.87
CA ARG A 92 -2.61 -19.46 -2.57
C ARG A 92 -1.51 -18.58 -1.99
N GLY A 93 -1.87 -17.38 -1.52
CA GLY A 93 -0.90 -16.44 -0.96
C GLY A 93 -0.04 -15.70 -1.99
N MET A 94 -0.36 -15.78 -3.29
CA MET A 94 0.35 -15.05 -4.37
C MET A 94 0.51 -13.56 -4.05
N VAL A 95 -0.59 -12.87 -3.71
CA VAL A 95 -0.58 -11.43 -3.41
C VAL A 95 0.35 -11.10 -2.23
N ALA A 96 0.32 -11.92 -1.17
CA ALA A 96 1.16 -11.73 0.01
C ALA A 96 2.65 -11.93 -0.34
N SER A 97 2.95 -12.95 -1.14
CA SER A 97 4.32 -13.27 -1.57
C SER A 97 4.91 -12.16 -2.46
N MET A 98 4.12 -11.66 -3.42
CA MET A 98 4.52 -10.55 -4.29
C MET A 98 4.74 -9.25 -3.52
N ARG A 99 3.88 -8.96 -2.53
CA ARG A 99 4.08 -7.82 -1.61
C ARG A 99 5.37 -7.98 -0.80
N ALA A 100 5.63 -9.16 -0.25
CA ALA A 100 6.84 -9.42 0.53
C ALA A 100 8.12 -9.29 -0.31
N LEU A 101 8.08 -9.71 -1.58
CA LEU A 101 9.18 -9.53 -2.52
C LEU A 101 9.43 -8.05 -2.82
N GLU A 102 8.38 -7.29 -3.17
CA GLU A 102 8.50 -5.84 -3.42
C GLU A 102 9.07 -5.10 -2.20
N MET A 103 8.58 -5.42 -1.00
CA MET A 103 9.08 -4.81 0.23
C MET A 103 10.54 -5.16 0.50
N ARG A 104 10.97 -6.40 0.23
CA ARG A 104 12.36 -6.82 0.38
C ARG A 104 13.28 -6.08 -0.59
N ASP A 105 12.88 -5.95 -1.85
CA ASP A 105 13.64 -5.23 -2.88
C ASP A 105 13.79 -3.74 -2.50
N VAL A 106 12.71 -3.10 -2.06
CA VAL A 106 12.71 -1.69 -1.64
C VAL A 106 13.52 -1.48 -0.37
N ALA A 107 13.39 -2.37 0.63
CA ALA A 107 14.18 -2.33 1.85
C ALA A 107 15.68 -2.46 1.55
N GLY A 108 16.05 -3.45 0.72
CA GLY A 108 17.45 -3.66 0.33
C GLY A 108 18.02 -2.47 -0.44
N ARG A 109 17.22 -1.82 -1.30
CA ARG A 109 17.62 -0.58 -1.98
C ARG A 109 17.86 0.56 -0.98
N LEU A 110 16.88 0.83 -0.12
CA LEU A 110 16.98 1.90 0.87
C LEU A 110 18.16 1.70 1.82
N ALA A 111 18.40 0.46 2.27
CA ALA A 111 19.53 0.17 3.14
C ALA A 111 20.89 0.47 2.49
N ARG A 112 21.03 0.21 1.18
CA ARG A 112 22.24 0.59 0.42
C ARG A 112 22.36 2.10 0.24
N GLU A 113 21.24 2.79 0.01
CA GLU A 113 21.22 4.23 -0.23
C GLU A 113 21.48 5.04 1.05
N THR A 114 20.98 4.58 2.20
CA THR A 114 21.08 5.31 3.48
C THR A 114 22.20 4.80 4.39
N GLY A 115 22.74 3.61 4.12
CA GLY A 115 23.69 2.93 5.01
C GLY A 115 23.06 2.42 6.31
N GLN A 116 21.74 2.50 6.45
CA GLN A 116 21.01 2.05 7.64
C GLN A 116 20.37 0.68 7.40
N PRO A 117 20.38 -0.24 8.38
CA PRO A 117 19.67 -1.51 8.24
C PRO A 117 18.16 -1.33 8.33
N ILE A 118 17.41 -2.22 7.67
CA ILE A 118 15.96 -2.36 7.91
C ILE A 118 15.73 -3.01 9.28
N GLN A 119 14.75 -2.49 10.01
CA GLN A 119 14.25 -3.04 11.27
C GLN A 119 12.80 -3.54 11.07
N SER A 120 12.46 -4.62 11.76
CA SER A 120 11.08 -5.14 11.79
C SER A 120 10.15 -4.17 12.53
N ALA A 121 8.87 -4.21 12.17
CA ALA A 121 7.79 -3.56 12.91
C ALA A 121 6.70 -4.62 13.11
N GLU A 122 6.86 -5.44 14.14
CA GLU A 122 5.92 -6.52 14.44
C GLU A 122 4.67 -5.98 15.12
N ALA A 123 3.57 -6.72 15.05
CA ALA A 123 2.33 -6.32 15.70
C ALA A 123 2.54 -6.19 17.22
N GLY A 124 2.03 -5.09 17.80
CA GLY A 124 2.23 -4.75 19.21
C GLY A 124 3.52 -4.00 19.51
N GLU A 125 4.47 -3.93 18.57
CA GLU A 125 5.70 -3.17 18.76
C GLU A 125 5.51 -1.66 18.57
N TYR A 126 6.32 -0.89 19.28
CA TYR A 126 6.39 0.55 19.11
C TYR A 126 7.11 0.91 17.83
N VAL A 127 6.49 1.76 17.02
CA VAL A 127 7.10 2.41 15.87
C VAL A 127 7.46 3.83 16.30
N THR A 128 8.73 4.17 16.31
CA THR A 128 9.20 5.49 16.73
C THR A 128 10.37 5.96 15.88
N GLY A 129 10.38 7.24 15.53
CA GLY A 129 11.45 7.81 14.71
C GLY A 129 10.99 8.99 13.86
N THR A 130 11.89 9.48 13.02
CA THR A 130 11.58 10.57 12.09
C THR A 130 10.92 10.01 10.84
N TYR A 131 9.73 10.51 10.49
CA TYR A 131 9.10 10.16 9.22
C TYR A 131 9.86 10.83 8.07
N ARG A 132 10.61 10.05 7.30
CA ARG A 132 11.55 10.55 6.28
C ARG A 132 10.90 10.77 4.92
N GLN A 133 10.10 9.81 4.46
CA GLN A 133 9.49 9.83 3.14
C GLN A 133 8.31 8.89 3.00
N ARG A 134 7.38 9.24 2.11
CA ARG A 134 6.34 8.35 1.60
C ARG A 134 6.88 7.57 0.40
N LEU A 135 6.69 6.27 0.42
CA LEU A 135 6.94 5.37 -0.71
C LEU A 135 5.60 5.04 -1.35
N THR A 136 5.50 5.23 -2.66
CA THR A 136 4.37 4.77 -3.47
C THR A 136 4.83 3.55 -4.27
N LEU A 137 4.36 2.37 -3.85
CA LEU A 137 4.69 1.07 -4.42
C LEU A 137 3.44 0.46 -5.07
N ALA A 138 3.60 -0.61 -5.87
CA ALA A 138 2.45 -1.29 -6.44
C ALA A 138 1.55 -1.87 -5.35
N SER A 139 2.16 -2.41 -4.28
CA SER A 139 1.44 -3.00 -3.16
C SER A 139 0.79 -1.99 -2.23
N GLY A 140 1.04 -0.69 -2.41
CA GLY A 140 0.40 0.39 -1.69
C GLY A 140 1.37 1.48 -1.24
N ARG A 141 0.93 2.26 -0.27
CA ARG A 141 1.73 3.35 0.30
C ARG A 141 2.40 2.92 1.59
N PHE A 142 3.66 3.28 1.74
CA PHE A 142 4.44 3.00 2.94
C PHE A 142 5.14 4.27 3.42
N ALA A 143 5.37 4.34 4.71
CA ALA A 143 6.17 5.37 5.35
C ALA A 143 7.51 4.77 5.75
N MET A 144 8.59 5.47 5.43
CA MET A 144 9.90 5.19 6.00
C MET A 144 10.05 5.97 7.30
N ILE A 145 10.22 5.25 8.40
CA ILE A 145 10.49 5.80 9.73
C ILE A 145 11.95 5.54 10.07
N ASP A 146 12.71 6.60 10.28
CA ASP A 146 14.12 6.51 10.64
C ASP A 146 14.28 6.59 12.17
N GLY A 147 14.70 5.49 12.77
CA GLY A 147 14.96 5.36 14.19
C GLY A 147 16.37 5.77 14.61
N GLY A 148 17.19 6.29 13.69
CA GLY A 148 18.57 6.71 13.91
C GLY A 148 19.60 5.58 13.73
N LEU A 149 19.31 4.38 14.26
CA LEU A 149 20.17 3.19 14.12
C LEU A 149 19.73 2.23 12.99
N GLY A 150 18.59 2.52 12.37
CA GLY A 150 17.93 1.71 11.37
C GLY A 150 16.66 2.41 10.91
N PHE A 151 15.96 1.79 9.96
CA PHE A 151 14.67 2.29 9.51
C PHE A 151 13.62 1.20 9.46
N GLN A 152 12.36 1.58 9.67
CA GLN A 152 11.19 0.72 9.51
C GLN A 152 10.38 1.17 8.30
N LEU A 153 9.76 0.21 7.61
CA LEU A 153 8.77 0.47 6.57
C LEU A 153 7.40 0.02 7.05
N VAL A 154 6.50 0.97 7.28
CA VAL A 154 5.15 0.71 7.80
C VAL A 154 4.11 1.22 6.81
N PRO A 155 2.88 0.67 6.78
CA PRO A 155 1.82 1.23 5.95
C PRO A 155 1.57 2.71 6.25
N TRP A 156 1.48 3.51 5.19
CA TRP A 156 1.25 4.94 5.33
C TRP A 156 -0.22 5.23 5.56
N THR A 157 -0.51 6.16 6.48
CA THR A 157 -1.85 6.69 6.74
C THR A 157 -1.88 8.20 6.47
N PRO A 158 -3.06 8.78 6.10
CA PRO A 158 -3.19 10.22 5.86
C PRO A 158 -2.74 11.11 7.02
N SER A 159 -2.80 10.61 8.25
CA SER A 159 -2.38 11.37 9.43
C SER A 159 -0.87 11.69 9.46
N LEU A 160 -0.04 10.93 8.71
CA LEU A 160 1.39 11.20 8.53
C LEU A 160 1.68 12.33 7.53
N GLU A 161 0.72 12.74 6.70
CA GLU A 161 0.98 13.64 5.56
C GLU A 161 1.68 14.93 5.96
N LYS A 162 1.31 15.49 7.12
CA LYS A 162 1.89 16.74 7.68
C LYS A 162 3.08 16.53 8.61
N GLN A 163 3.56 15.30 8.76
CA GLN A 163 4.60 14.93 9.72
C GLN A 163 5.96 14.67 9.08
N ILE A 164 6.14 14.99 7.80
CA ILE A 164 7.42 14.80 7.10
C ILE A 164 8.54 15.54 7.83
N GLY A 165 9.65 14.85 8.08
CA GLY A 165 10.79 15.37 8.84
C GLY A 165 10.55 15.53 10.34
N ARG A 166 9.38 15.15 10.87
CA ARG A 166 9.07 15.20 12.30
C ARG A 166 9.23 13.84 12.93
N HIS A 167 9.56 13.86 14.22
CA HIS A 167 9.53 12.67 15.05
C HIS A 167 8.07 12.25 15.30
N VAL A 168 7.77 10.98 15.06
CA VAL A 168 6.46 10.36 15.22
C VAL A 168 6.60 9.10 16.07
N SER A 169 5.52 8.74 16.77
CA SER A 169 5.43 7.51 17.54
C SER A 169 4.09 6.85 17.33
N GLY A 170 4.03 5.52 17.44
CA GLY A 170 2.79 4.77 17.31
C GLY A 170 2.97 3.31 17.70
N VAL A 171 1.87 2.56 17.66
CA VAL A 171 1.87 1.12 17.94
C VAL A 171 1.41 0.38 16.69
N ALA A 172 2.20 -0.59 16.25
CA ALA A 172 1.84 -1.46 15.14
C ALA A 172 0.66 -2.35 15.53
N ARG A 173 -0.32 -2.47 14.64
CA ARG A 173 -1.54 -3.23 14.85
C ARG A 173 -1.43 -4.59 14.17
N GLU A 174 -2.25 -5.54 14.60
CA GLU A 174 -2.34 -6.87 13.97
C GLU A 174 -2.78 -6.82 12.50
N ASP A 175 -3.55 -5.80 12.12
CA ASP A 175 -3.97 -5.58 10.73
C ASP A 175 -2.86 -4.97 9.85
N GLY A 176 -1.66 -4.80 10.41
CA GLY A 176 -0.49 -4.21 9.76
C GLY A 176 -0.48 -2.68 9.73
N GLY A 177 -1.56 -2.01 10.16
CA GLY A 177 -1.57 -0.55 10.32
C GLY A 177 -0.78 -0.08 11.54
N VAL A 178 -0.65 1.23 11.70
CA VAL A 178 -0.04 1.84 12.89
C VAL A 178 -1.04 2.83 13.48
N ASP A 179 -1.27 2.73 14.79
CA ASP A 179 -2.00 3.74 15.53
C ASP A 179 -1.02 4.85 15.97
N TRP A 180 -1.14 6.02 15.36
CA TRP A 180 -0.18 7.10 15.50
C TRP A 180 -0.52 8.05 16.65
N SER A 181 0.46 8.28 17.50
CA SER A 181 0.47 9.32 18.52
C SER A 181 1.47 10.41 18.14
N PHE A 182 0.97 11.53 17.62
CA PHE A 182 1.78 12.71 17.34
C PHE A 182 1.84 13.58 18.61
N GLY A 183 2.78 13.29 19.50
CA GLY A 183 2.98 14.09 20.71
C GLY A 183 3.16 15.57 20.38
N ARG A 184 2.60 16.47 21.21
CA ARG A 184 3.05 17.87 21.21
C ARG A 184 4.48 17.91 21.74
N LYS A 185 5.31 18.76 21.13
CA LYS A 185 6.61 19.19 21.68
C LYS A 185 6.46 19.38 23.19
N ARG A 186 7.11 18.55 23.99
CA ARG A 186 7.46 18.94 25.35
C ARG A 186 8.58 19.95 25.17
N ASP A 187 8.23 21.23 25.19
CA ASP A 187 9.22 22.24 25.53
C ASP A 187 9.71 21.87 26.94
N MET A 188 10.90 21.29 27.02
CA MET A 188 11.61 21.16 28.28
C MET A 188 11.98 22.57 28.72
N GLY A 189 11.05 23.23 29.43
CA GLY A 189 11.38 24.34 30.31
C GLY A 189 12.26 23.77 31.41
N ILE A 190 13.56 24.00 31.29
CA ILE A 190 14.53 23.71 32.32
C ILE A 190 14.15 24.62 33.50
N GLY A 191 13.66 24.02 34.57
CA GLY A 191 13.45 24.74 35.83
C GLY A 191 14.81 25.12 36.41
N LEU A 192 15.01 26.42 36.58
CA LEU A 192 15.94 27.02 37.53
C LEU A 192 15.12 27.88 38.47
#